data_AF-A0A5A7VF01-F1
#
_entry.id   AF-A0A5A7VF01-F1
#
_cell.length_a   1.000
_cell.length_b   1.000
_cell.length_c   1.000
_cell.angle_alpha   90.00
_cell.angle_beta   90.00
_cell.angle_gamma   90.00
#
_symmetry.space_group_name_H-M   'P 1'
#
loop_
_entity.id
_entity.type
_entity.pdbx_description
1 polymer ?
#
loop_
_entity_poly.entity_id
_entity_poly.type
_entity_poly.pdbx_seq_one_letter_code
_entity_poly.pdbx_strand_id
1 'polypeptide(L)'
;MGCGNLFFLVLVTFSVALITYNIILSANAPLKQELPGPSRSSSSITVDPVIKMPLDRSETSSSKRLFHTAVTASDSVYNTWQCRIMYYWFKKFKDGPNSEMGGFTRILHSGKPDKYMDEIPTFVAQPLPAGMDRGYIVLNRPWAFVQWLQQADIKEDYILMSEPDHIIVKPIPNLSKDGLGAAFPFFYIEPKKYESQLRKFFPEDKGPITNIDPIGNSPVIVGKESLKKIAPTWMNVSLAMKKDPDTDKAFGWVLEMYAYAVASALHGVGNILYKDFMIQPPWDTEVGKKFIIHYTYGCDYDMKGKLTYGKIGEWRFDKRSYDNVVPPRNLPLPPPGVPESVVTLVKMVNEATANIPNWGS
;
A
#
# COMPACT_ATOMS: atom_id res chain seq x y z
N MET A 1 -20.47 23.78 -33.67
CA MET A 1 -19.34 23.18 -32.93
C MET A 1 -19.04 24.11 -31.75
N GLY A 2 -19.22 23.68 -30.50
CA GLY A 2 -19.00 24.56 -29.34
C GLY A 2 -19.35 24.00 -27.95
N CYS A 3 -20.23 23.00 -27.83
CA CYS A 3 -20.64 22.48 -26.51
C CYS A 3 -19.70 21.43 -25.88
N GLY A 4 -18.80 20.81 -26.65
CA GLY A 4 -17.93 19.73 -26.14
C GLY A 4 -16.86 20.20 -25.17
N ASN A 5 -16.24 21.35 -25.44
CA ASN A 5 -15.18 21.91 -24.57
C ASN A 5 -15.72 22.44 -23.24
N LEU A 6 -16.94 22.99 -23.23
CA LEU A 6 -17.54 23.52 -22.01
C LEU A 6 -17.88 22.39 -21.03
N PHE A 7 -18.41 21.27 -21.53
CA PHE A 7 -18.74 20.11 -20.71
C PHE A 7 -17.50 19.47 -20.09
N PHE A 8 -16.40 19.37 -20.85
CA PHE A 8 -15.14 18.81 -20.35
C PHE A 8 -14.47 19.72 -19.31
N LEU A 9 -14.49 21.04 -19.52
CA LEU A 9 -14.00 22.03 -18.54
C LEU A 9 -14.80 22.01 -17.24
N VAL A 10 -16.14 21.84 -17.32
CA VAL A 10 -17.00 21.69 -16.15
C VAL A 10 -16.71 20.38 -15.40
N LEU A 11 -16.50 19.26 -16.11
CA LEU A 11 -16.15 17.97 -15.49
C LEU A 11 -14.79 18.00 -14.79
N VAL A 12 -13.78 18.63 -15.40
CA VAL A 12 -12.45 18.78 -14.82
C VAL A 12 -12.49 19.71 -13.61
N THR A 13 -13.20 20.85 -13.69
CA THR A 13 -13.35 21.75 -12.54
C THR A 13 -14.15 21.12 -11.40
N PHE A 14 -15.18 20.32 -11.69
CA PHE A 14 -15.92 19.58 -10.66
C PHE A 14 -15.06 18.49 -10.00
N SER A 15 -14.21 17.81 -10.78
CA SER A 15 -13.29 16.78 -10.27
C SER A 15 -12.20 17.39 -9.39
N VAL A 16 -11.61 18.52 -9.80
CA VAL A 16 -10.65 19.27 -8.99
C VAL A 16 -11.30 19.84 -7.72
N ALA A 17 -12.54 20.32 -7.80
CA ALA A 17 -13.29 20.81 -6.65
C ALA A 17 -13.61 19.68 -5.66
N LEU A 18 -14.00 18.49 -6.12
CA LEU A 18 -14.25 17.31 -5.27
C LEU A 18 -12.97 16.82 -4.57
N ILE A 19 -11.84 16.78 -5.28
CA ILE A 19 -10.55 16.43 -4.70
C ILE A 19 -10.15 17.46 -3.64
N THR A 20 -10.28 18.75 -3.95
CA THR A 20 -9.94 19.84 -3.01
C THR A 20 -10.86 19.85 -1.79
N TYR A 21 -12.16 19.59 -1.98
CA TYR A 21 -13.14 19.52 -0.89
C TYR A 21 -12.88 18.35 0.06
N ASN A 22 -12.56 17.17 -0.47
CA ASN A 22 -12.22 16.00 0.35
C ASN A 22 -10.89 16.21 1.11
N ILE A 23 -9.92 16.87 0.49
CA ILE A 23 -8.66 17.28 1.12
C ILE A 23 -8.92 18.27 2.27
N ILE A 24 -9.75 19.30 2.07
CA ILE A 24 -10.10 20.27 3.12
C ILE A 24 -10.86 19.62 4.28
N LEU A 25 -11.80 18.71 4.01
CA LEU A 25 -12.51 17.94 5.04
C LEU A 25 -11.57 17.04 5.85
N SER A 26 -10.62 16.38 5.18
CA SER A 26 -9.65 15.51 5.85
C SER A 26 -8.65 16.28 6.74
N ALA A 27 -8.28 17.51 6.37
CA ALA A 27 -7.38 18.35 7.17
C ALA A 27 -8.06 19.11 8.31
N ASN A 28 -9.38 19.31 8.25
CA ASN A 28 -10.14 19.97 9.31
C ASN A 28 -10.75 18.99 10.33
N ALA A 29 -10.51 17.68 10.18
CA ALA A 29 -10.85 16.71 11.22
C ALA A 29 -9.93 16.95 12.44
N PRO A 30 -10.48 17.31 13.61
CA PRO A 30 -9.65 17.59 14.78
C PRO A 30 -9.01 16.28 15.28
N LEU A 31 -7.68 16.20 15.19
CA LEU A 31 -6.86 15.20 15.86
C LEU A 31 -6.88 15.45 17.38
N LYS A 32 -7.96 15.06 18.04
CA LYS A 32 -8.01 14.85 19.49
C LYS A 32 -8.82 13.60 19.77
N GLN A 33 -8.13 12.48 19.97
CA GLN A 33 -8.70 11.33 20.63
C GLN A 33 -7.84 11.07 21.88
N GLU A 34 -8.34 11.54 23.02
CA GLU A 34 -7.78 11.24 24.34
C GLU A 34 -7.97 9.74 24.63
N LEU A 35 -6.88 9.11 25.09
CA LEU A 35 -6.85 7.70 25.47
C LEU A 35 -7.31 7.56 26.94
N PRO A 36 -8.22 6.63 27.28
CA PRO A 36 -8.47 6.31 28.67
C PRO A 36 -7.30 5.50 29.24
N GLY A 37 -6.68 6.03 30.30
CA GLY A 37 -5.61 5.38 31.06
C GLY A 37 -6.14 4.24 31.95
N PRO A 38 -5.27 3.30 32.38
CA PRO A 38 -5.67 2.17 33.19
C PRO A 38 -5.88 2.54 34.66
N SER A 39 -7.05 2.20 35.18
CA SER A 39 -7.44 2.27 36.59
C SER A 39 -6.52 1.41 37.46
N ARG A 40 -6.00 1.98 38.55
CA ARG A 40 -5.31 1.27 39.62
C ARG A 40 -6.30 0.89 40.73
N SER A 41 -6.25 -0.36 41.18
CA SER A 41 -6.41 -0.73 42.59
C SER A 41 -5.54 -1.96 42.94
N SER A 42 -4.79 -1.80 44.04
CA SER A 42 -4.14 -2.72 44.99
C SER A 42 -4.49 -4.22 44.96
N SER A 43 -3.65 -5.21 45.32
CA SER A 43 -2.46 -5.27 46.18
C SER A 43 -1.80 -6.67 46.10
N SER A 44 -0.46 -6.70 46.22
CA SER A 44 0.46 -7.73 46.77
C SER A 44 0.10 -9.23 46.78
N ILE A 45 1.02 -10.07 46.28
CA ILE A 45 1.85 -11.01 47.08
C ILE A 45 2.99 -11.56 46.20
N THR A 46 4.20 -11.51 46.75
CA THR A 46 5.48 -12.05 46.25
C THR A 46 5.60 -13.54 46.54
N VAL A 47 5.94 -14.38 45.54
CA VAL A 47 6.78 -15.59 45.68
C VAL A 47 7.48 -15.87 44.35
N ASP A 48 8.80 -15.94 44.38
CA ASP A 48 9.70 -16.31 43.27
C ASP A 48 10.08 -17.80 43.42
N PRO A 49 10.04 -18.61 42.35
CA PRO A 49 10.92 -19.76 42.25
C PRO A 49 11.79 -19.67 40.99
N VAL A 50 13.09 -19.56 41.25
CA VAL A 50 14.18 -19.74 40.28
C VAL A 50 14.02 -21.08 39.55
N ILE A 51 13.54 -21.04 38.31
CA ILE A 51 13.62 -22.16 37.37
C ILE A 51 14.90 -21.95 36.55
N LYS A 52 15.87 -22.84 36.75
CA LYS A 52 17.07 -22.93 35.90
C LYS A 52 16.64 -23.16 34.44
N MET A 53 16.94 -22.20 33.57
CA MET A 53 16.77 -22.38 32.12
C MET A 53 17.79 -23.41 31.61
N PRO A 54 17.38 -24.42 30.82
CA PRO A 54 18.33 -25.22 30.06
C PRO A 54 18.90 -24.34 28.96
N LEU A 55 20.20 -24.07 29.05
CA LEU A 55 21.03 -23.69 27.90
C LEU A 55 20.96 -24.83 26.88
N ASP A 56 20.95 -24.43 25.60
CA ASP A 56 21.06 -25.29 24.42
C ASP A 56 19.87 -26.21 24.11
N ARG A 57 18.80 -25.58 23.62
CA ARG A 57 18.22 -26.07 22.36
C ARG A 57 18.66 -25.15 21.25
N SER A 58 19.65 -25.61 20.49
CA SER A 58 19.78 -25.26 19.08
C SER A 58 18.38 -25.21 18.48
N GLU A 59 17.87 -24.01 18.21
CA GLU A 59 16.78 -23.86 17.25
C GLU A 59 17.31 -24.50 15.98
N THR A 60 16.78 -25.67 15.67
CA THR A 60 16.77 -26.22 14.31
C THR A 60 16.56 -25.05 13.38
N SER A 61 17.52 -24.79 12.48
CA SER A 61 17.47 -23.68 11.52
C SER A 61 16.06 -23.58 10.94
N SER A 62 15.25 -22.67 11.47
CA SER A 62 13.91 -22.48 10.96
C SER A 62 14.11 -22.02 9.53
N SER A 63 13.67 -22.82 8.57
CA SER A 63 13.76 -22.44 7.16
C SER A 63 13.14 -21.05 7.05
N LYS A 64 13.90 -20.07 6.56
CA LYS A 64 13.42 -18.68 6.44
C LYS A 64 12.02 -18.68 5.84
N ARG A 65 11.08 -17.97 6.47
CA ARG A 65 9.68 -17.90 6.01
C ARG A 65 9.57 -16.84 4.92
N LEU A 66 10.22 -17.11 3.79
CA LEU A 66 10.34 -16.14 2.71
C LEU A 66 8.96 -15.71 2.19
N PHE A 67 8.84 -14.44 1.81
CA PHE A 67 7.68 -13.92 1.08
C PHE A 67 8.07 -13.43 -0.32
N HIS A 68 7.21 -13.68 -1.30
CA HIS A 68 7.33 -13.13 -2.64
C HIS A 68 6.75 -11.71 -2.68
N THR A 69 7.49 -10.73 -3.18
CA THR A 69 6.98 -9.36 -3.33
C THR A 69 6.24 -9.23 -4.66
N ALA A 70 4.96 -8.86 -4.61
CA ALA A 70 4.11 -8.64 -5.78
C ALA A 70 3.71 -7.17 -5.87
N VAL A 71 4.03 -6.52 -6.99
CA VAL A 71 3.67 -5.13 -7.27
C VAL A 71 2.80 -5.08 -8.52
N THR A 72 1.56 -4.61 -8.39
CA THR A 72 0.68 -4.40 -9.55
C THR A 72 0.94 -3.06 -10.21
N ALA A 73 1.04 -3.04 -11.53
CA ALA A 73 1.35 -1.82 -12.28
C ALA A 73 0.70 -1.81 -13.67
N SER A 74 0.42 -0.61 -14.17
CA SER A 74 0.15 -0.35 -15.59
C SER A 74 1.44 -0.14 -16.39
N ASP A 75 1.32 -0.06 -17.72
CA ASP A 75 2.40 0.31 -18.64
C ASP A 75 2.61 1.83 -18.74
N SER A 76 1.95 2.62 -17.90
CA SER A 76 2.14 4.08 -17.86
C SER A 76 3.55 4.47 -17.44
N VAL A 77 4.02 5.62 -17.92
CA VAL A 77 5.29 6.22 -17.48
C VAL A 77 5.28 6.38 -15.96
N TYR A 78 4.18 6.89 -15.41
CA TYR A 78 3.94 7.04 -13.98
C TYR A 78 4.25 5.76 -13.19
N ASN A 79 3.58 4.63 -13.43
CA ASN A 79 3.86 3.41 -12.66
C ASN A 79 5.24 2.83 -12.97
N THR A 80 5.69 2.93 -14.21
CA THR A 80 6.95 2.36 -14.66
C THR A 80 8.13 2.89 -13.84
N TRP A 81 8.29 4.22 -13.74
CA TRP A 81 9.44 4.76 -13.02
C TRP A 81 9.40 4.42 -11.53
N GLN A 82 8.20 4.39 -10.94
CA GLN A 82 7.98 4.02 -9.54
C GLN A 82 8.38 2.56 -9.29
N CYS A 83 7.92 1.62 -10.12
CA CYS A 83 8.31 0.21 -10.04
C CYS A 83 9.81 -0.01 -10.19
N ARG A 84 10.49 0.73 -11.08
CA ARG A 84 11.95 0.62 -11.26
C ARG A 84 12.71 1.03 -9.99
N ILE A 85 12.29 2.12 -9.35
CA ILE A 85 12.87 2.56 -8.06
C ILE A 85 12.59 1.54 -6.96
N MET A 86 11.35 1.07 -6.83
CA MET A 86 10.98 0.03 -5.86
C MET A 86 11.82 -1.24 -6.06
N TYR A 87 11.99 -1.69 -7.31
CA TYR A 87 12.78 -2.88 -7.63
C TYR A 87 14.29 -2.70 -7.36
N TYR A 88 14.84 -1.51 -7.60
CA TYR A 88 16.22 -1.18 -7.22
C TYR A 88 16.44 -1.39 -5.72
N TRP A 89 15.54 -0.84 -4.88
CA TRP A 89 15.64 -0.96 -3.43
C TRP A 89 15.35 -2.36 -2.91
N PHE A 90 14.40 -3.06 -3.55
CA PHE A 90 14.19 -4.49 -3.31
C PHE A 90 15.49 -5.28 -3.46
N LYS A 91 16.22 -5.11 -4.57
CA LYS A 91 17.49 -5.82 -4.81
C LYS A 91 18.55 -5.49 -3.76
N LYS A 92 18.62 -4.23 -3.30
CA LYS A 92 19.58 -3.80 -2.28
C LYS A 92 19.34 -4.46 -0.92
N PHE A 93 18.09 -4.67 -0.53
CA PHE A 93 17.73 -5.14 0.81
C PHE A 93 17.34 -6.62 0.90
N LYS A 94 17.02 -7.26 -0.22
CA LYS A 94 16.62 -8.67 -0.31
C LYS A 94 17.56 -9.60 0.45
N ASP A 95 18.86 -9.47 0.22
CA ASP A 95 19.87 -10.39 0.78
C ASP A 95 20.50 -9.85 2.08
N GLY A 96 19.91 -8.78 2.66
CA GLY A 96 20.38 -8.17 3.89
C GLY A 96 20.12 -9.03 5.15
N PRO A 97 20.81 -8.71 6.26
CA PRO A 97 20.58 -9.38 7.53
C PRO A 97 19.12 -9.21 7.98
N ASN A 98 18.53 -10.26 8.54
CA ASN A 98 17.12 -10.33 8.95
C ASN A 98 16.10 -10.13 7.82
N SER A 99 16.52 -10.22 6.56
CA SER A 99 15.61 -10.26 5.43
C SER A 99 14.97 -11.64 5.28
N GLU A 100 13.65 -11.63 5.12
CA GLU A 100 12.86 -12.77 4.63
C GLU A 100 12.19 -12.44 3.28
N MET A 101 12.77 -11.50 2.54
CA MET A 101 12.37 -11.19 1.17
C MET A 101 12.85 -12.29 0.21
N GLY A 102 11.92 -12.92 -0.51
CA GLY A 102 12.19 -13.96 -1.51
C GLY A 102 12.29 -13.38 -2.92
N GLY A 103 11.42 -13.84 -3.83
CA GLY A 103 11.27 -13.32 -5.18
C GLY A 103 10.52 -11.99 -5.28
N PHE A 104 10.51 -11.43 -6.49
CA PHE A 104 9.77 -10.22 -6.84
C PHE A 104 9.06 -10.43 -8.18
N THR A 105 7.82 -10.00 -8.30
CA THR A 105 7.08 -9.93 -9.56
C THR A 105 6.39 -8.59 -9.70
N ARG A 106 6.62 -7.91 -10.82
CA ARG A 106 5.74 -6.86 -11.34
C ARG A 106 4.58 -7.51 -12.09
N ILE A 107 3.37 -7.38 -11.59
CA ILE A 107 2.15 -7.87 -12.26
C ILE A 107 1.66 -6.74 -13.17
N LEU A 108 2.05 -6.80 -14.44
CA LEU A 108 1.74 -5.80 -15.46
C LEU A 108 0.35 -6.07 -16.04
N HIS A 109 -0.62 -5.25 -15.67
CA HIS A 109 -2.03 -5.44 -16.04
C HIS A 109 -2.47 -4.63 -17.28
N SER A 110 -1.53 -4.35 -18.18
CA SER A 110 -1.80 -3.69 -19.48
C SER A 110 -2.20 -4.68 -20.59
N GLY A 111 -2.07 -5.98 -20.35
CA GLY A 111 -2.35 -7.05 -21.33
C GLY A 111 -1.25 -7.29 -22.37
N LYS A 112 -0.18 -6.50 -22.36
CA LYS A 112 0.94 -6.61 -23.32
C LYS A 112 2.30 -6.48 -22.64
N PRO A 113 3.35 -7.17 -23.14
CA PRO A 113 4.73 -6.98 -22.70
C PRO A 113 5.21 -5.53 -22.88
N ASP A 114 6.19 -5.12 -22.08
CA ASP A 114 6.91 -3.85 -22.22
C ASP A 114 8.43 -4.03 -22.22
N LYS A 115 9.17 -2.96 -22.53
CA LYS A 115 10.64 -2.97 -22.60
C LYS A 115 11.35 -3.18 -21.25
N TYR A 116 10.62 -3.16 -20.13
CA TYR A 116 11.20 -3.27 -18.78
C TYR A 116 11.11 -4.69 -18.22
N MET A 117 10.55 -5.64 -18.97
CA MET A 117 10.51 -7.05 -18.57
C MET A 117 11.90 -7.68 -18.50
N ASP A 118 12.88 -7.15 -19.23
CA ASP A 118 14.28 -7.56 -19.12
C ASP A 118 14.95 -7.04 -17.84
N GLU A 119 14.40 -5.98 -17.24
CA GLU A 119 14.91 -5.38 -16.00
C GLU A 119 14.20 -5.92 -14.75
N ILE A 120 12.88 -6.02 -14.79
CA ILE A 120 12.03 -6.39 -13.66
C ILE A 120 11.30 -7.70 -13.99
N PRO A 121 11.43 -8.76 -13.18
CA PRO A 121 10.64 -9.98 -13.37
C PRO A 121 9.16 -9.63 -13.43
N THR A 122 8.50 -9.96 -14.54
CA THR A 122 7.17 -9.45 -14.87
C THR A 122 6.24 -10.58 -15.27
N PHE A 123 5.03 -10.56 -14.73
CA PHE A 123 3.89 -11.35 -15.22
C PHE A 123 2.94 -10.41 -15.96
N VAL A 124 2.57 -10.75 -17.20
CA VAL A 124 1.61 -9.96 -17.99
C VAL A 124 0.20 -10.51 -17.76
N ALA A 125 -0.62 -9.73 -17.07
CA ALA A 125 -2.03 -10.02 -16.84
C ALA A 125 -2.90 -9.32 -17.88
N GLN A 126 -3.95 -9.98 -18.36
CA GLN A 126 -4.95 -9.36 -19.20
C GLN A 126 -5.80 -8.37 -18.37
N PRO A 127 -6.13 -7.18 -18.90
CA PRO A 127 -7.05 -6.28 -18.22
C PRO A 127 -8.45 -6.89 -18.12
N LEU A 128 -9.30 -6.29 -17.30
CA LEU A 128 -10.73 -6.57 -17.31
C LEU A 128 -11.32 -6.26 -18.69
N PRO A 129 -12.38 -6.99 -19.10
CA PRO A 129 -13.13 -6.65 -20.30
C PRO A 129 -13.57 -5.18 -20.31
N ALA A 130 -13.55 -4.57 -21.50
CA ALA A 130 -13.88 -3.15 -21.66
C ALA A 130 -15.21 -2.78 -21.01
N GLY A 131 -15.21 -1.70 -20.23
CA GLY A 131 -16.38 -1.18 -19.51
C GLY A 131 -16.71 -1.85 -18.18
N MET A 132 -16.08 -3.00 -17.86
CA MET A 132 -16.33 -3.69 -16.58
C MET A 132 -15.80 -2.90 -15.38
N ASP A 133 -14.73 -2.12 -15.58
CA ASP A 133 -14.12 -1.28 -14.55
C ASP A 133 -14.90 0.04 -14.29
N ARG A 134 -15.87 0.38 -15.15
CA ARG A 134 -16.65 1.63 -15.11
C ARG A 134 -15.77 2.88 -14.95
N GLY A 135 -14.59 2.89 -15.59
CA GLY A 135 -13.61 3.97 -15.51
C GLY A 135 -12.76 3.99 -14.24
N TYR A 136 -12.93 3.02 -13.34
CA TYR A 136 -12.09 2.84 -12.16
C TYR A 136 -11.03 1.76 -12.42
N ILE A 137 -9.94 2.17 -13.06
CA ILE A 137 -8.86 1.30 -13.54
C ILE A 137 -8.23 0.41 -12.46
N VAL A 138 -8.35 0.79 -11.18
CA VAL A 138 -7.85 0.05 -10.02
C VAL A 138 -8.48 -1.35 -9.94
N LEU A 139 -9.67 -1.58 -10.51
CA LEU A 139 -10.30 -2.90 -10.57
C LEU A 139 -9.50 -3.94 -11.37
N ASN A 140 -8.56 -3.52 -12.22
CA ASN A 140 -7.65 -4.43 -12.89
C ASN A 140 -6.70 -5.13 -11.90
N ARG A 141 -6.44 -4.55 -10.73
CA ARG A 141 -5.55 -5.10 -9.70
C ARG A 141 -6.01 -6.45 -9.15
N PRO A 142 -7.22 -6.60 -8.58
CA PRO A 142 -7.67 -7.90 -8.09
C PRO A 142 -7.72 -8.94 -9.21
N TRP A 143 -8.11 -8.54 -10.42
CA TRP A 143 -8.12 -9.44 -11.57
C TRP A 143 -6.72 -9.91 -11.99
N ALA A 144 -5.73 -9.02 -11.92
CA ALA A 144 -4.34 -9.35 -12.19
C ALA A 144 -3.77 -10.33 -11.16
N PHE A 145 -4.13 -10.17 -9.86
CA PHE A 145 -3.77 -11.14 -8.83
C PHE A 145 -4.40 -12.52 -9.07
N VAL A 146 -5.67 -12.59 -9.46
CA VAL A 146 -6.31 -13.88 -9.80
C VAL A 146 -5.52 -14.60 -10.90
N GLN A 147 -5.20 -13.92 -11.99
CA GLN A 147 -4.42 -14.50 -13.09
C GLN A 147 -3.02 -14.92 -12.65
N TRP A 148 -2.31 -14.04 -11.95
CA TRP A 148 -0.95 -14.29 -11.50
C TRP A 148 -0.87 -15.50 -10.56
N LEU A 149 -1.78 -15.60 -9.58
CA LEU A 149 -1.81 -16.72 -8.62
C LEU A 149 -2.19 -18.07 -9.26
N GLN A 150 -2.90 -18.05 -10.39
CA GLN A 150 -3.29 -19.24 -11.14
C GLN A 150 -2.19 -19.74 -12.09
N GLN A 151 -1.39 -18.83 -12.64
CA GLN A 151 -0.52 -19.11 -13.78
C GLN A 151 0.97 -19.03 -13.44
N ALA A 152 1.36 -18.24 -12.43
CA ALA A 152 2.77 -18.06 -12.08
C ALA A 152 3.27 -19.13 -11.10
N ASP A 153 4.52 -19.54 -11.28
CA ASP A 153 5.23 -20.44 -10.38
C ASP A 153 5.87 -19.64 -9.24
N ILE A 154 5.15 -19.51 -8.12
CA ILE A 154 5.57 -18.76 -6.94
C ILE A 154 6.14 -19.74 -5.90
N LYS A 155 7.44 -19.66 -5.65
CA LYS A 155 8.18 -20.57 -4.74
C LYS A 155 7.86 -20.32 -3.28
N GLU A 156 7.71 -19.07 -2.89
CA GLU A 156 7.49 -18.67 -1.51
C GLU A 156 6.07 -18.99 -1.02
N ASP A 157 5.92 -19.30 0.26
CA ASP A 157 4.62 -19.60 0.87
C ASP A 157 3.89 -18.36 1.38
N TYR A 158 4.55 -17.21 1.37
CA TYR A 158 3.98 -15.91 1.73
C TYR A 158 4.13 -14.94 0.57
N ILE A 159 3.24 -13.94 0.52
CA ILE A 159 3.24 -12.90 -0.51
C ILE A 159 3.13 -11.56 0.20
N LEU A 160 4.07 -10.66 -0.09
CA LEU A 160 3.94 -9.24 0.19
C LEU A 160 3.24 -8.58 -1.01
N MET A 161 1.99 -8.18 -0.83
CA MET A 161 1.34 -7.26 -1.77
C MET A 161 1.86 -5.85 -1.50
N SER A 162 2.41 -5.21 -2.53
CA SER A 162 3.04 -3.89 -2.48
C SER A 162 2.57 -3.01 -3.63
N GLU A 163 2.76 -1.69 -3.52
CA GLU A 163 2.42 -0.73 -4.58
C GLU A 163 3.68 -0.18 -5.28
N PRO A 164 3.53 0.40 -6.50
CA PRO A 164 4.64 1.07 -7.19
C PRO A 164 5.26 2.20 -6.39
N ASP A 165 4.47 2.97 -5.63
CA ASP A 165 4.91 4.09 -4.79
C ASP A 165 5.40 3.69 -3.40
N HIS A 166 5.87 2.45 -3.28
CA HIS A 166 6.62 2.01 -2.11
C HIS A 166 8.12 2.13 -2.37
N ILE A 167 8.87 2.52 -1.33
CA ILE A 167 10.32 2.37 -1.27
C ILE A 167 10.65 1.54 -0.03
N ILE A 168 11.30 0.40 -0.22
CA ILE A 168 11.86 -0.39 0.88
C ILE A 168 13.09 0.33 1.41
N VAL A 169 13.09 0.67 2.70
CA VAL A 169 14.18 1.44 3.32
C VAL A 169 15.17 0.58 4.11
N LYS A 170 14.82 -0.68 4.36
CA LYS A 170 15.65 -1.68 5.06
C LYS A 170 15.11 -3.09 4.83
N PRO A 171 15.88 -4.15 5.14
CA PRO A 171 15.41 -5.53 5.06
C PRO A 171 14.11 -5.74 5.85
N ILE A 172 13.18 -6.48 5.25
CA ILE A 172 11.85 -6.72 5.83
C ILE A 172 11.80 -8.20 6.28
N PRO A 173 11.61 -8.48 7.59
CA PRO A 173 11.31 -9.83 8.05
C PRO A 173 9.86 -10.20 7.71
N ASN A 174 9.53 -11.48 7.71
CA ASN A 174 8.14 -11.90 7.55
C ASN A 174 7.36 -11.58 8.83
N LEU A 175 6.58 -10.50 8.77
CA LEU A 175 5.77 -10.02 9.87
C LEU A 175 4.53 -10.90 10.13
N SER A 176 4.15 -11.78 9.19
CA SER A 176 3.08 -12.75 9.41
C SER A 176 3.50 -13.78 10.45
N LYS A 177 2.61 -14.20 11.34
CA LYS A 177 2.86 -15.26 12.33
C LYS A 177 1.55 -15.96 12.69
N ASP A 178 1.65 -17.18 13.19
CA ASP A 178 0.53 -17.94 13.76
C ASP A 178 -0.67 -18.10 12.81
N GLY A 179 -0.40 -18.19 11.51
CA GLY A 179 -1.44 -18.28 10.47
C GLY A 179 -2.12 -16.96 10.10
N LEU A 180 -1.82 -15.87 10.80
CA LEU A 180 -2.35 -14.53 10.54
C LEU A 180 -1.49 -13.78 9.52
N GLY A 181 -2.13 -12.99 8.66
CA GLY A 181 -1.44 -12.01 7.82
C GLY A 181 -0.81 -10.89 8.66
N ALA A 182 0.01 -10.06 8.03
CA ALA A 182 0.53 -8.82 8.61
C ALA A 182 0.17 -7.66 7.70
N ALA A 183 -0.58 -6.69 8.21
CA ALA A 183 -1.17 -5.63 7.41
C ALA A 183 -0.98 -4.27 8.07
N PHE A 184 -0.85 -3.23 7.23
CA PHE A 184 -0.88 -1.86 7.73
C PHE A 184 -2.33 -1.41 7.98
N PRO A 185 -2.65 -0.86 9.16
CA PRO A 185 -3.98 -0.32 9.44
C PRO A 185 -4.15 1.07 8.82
N PHE A 186 -5.15 1.24 7.97
CA PHE A 186 -5.48 2.51 7.34
C PHE A 186 -6.56 3.24 8.13
N PHE A 187 -6.24 4.45 8.58
CA PHE A 187 -7.15 5.25 9.41
C PHE A 187 -8.47 5.62 8.71
N TYR A 188 -8.50 5.62 7.37
CA TYR A 188 -9.68 5.92 6.56
C TYR A 188 -10.49 4.67 6.16
N ILE A 189 -10.04 3.48 6.55
CA ILE A 189 -10.83 2.25 6.42
C ILE A 189 -11.52 2.02 7.76
N GLU A 190 -12.81 2.34 7.83
CA GLU A 190 -13.59 2.40 9.06
C GLU A 190 -14.82 1.47 8.98
N PRO A 191 -14.67 0.14 9.11
CA PRO A 191 -15.78 -0.79 8.90
C PRO A 191 -17.02 -0.53 9.76
N LYS A 192 -16.84 -0.09 11.00
CA LYS A 192 -17.94 0.28 11.90
C LYS A 192 -18.77 1.45 11.39
N LYS A 193 -18.11 2.45 10.78
CA LYS A 193 -18.79 3.66 10.26
C LYS A 193 -19.61 3.37 9.02
N TYR A 194 -19.17 2.40 8.22
CA TYR A 194 -19.82 2.00 6.97
C TYR A 194 -20.52 0.64 7.08
N GLU A 195 -20.99 0.28 8.28
CA GLU A 195 -21.60 -1.04 8.51
C GLU A 195 -22.77 -1.31 7.56
N SER A 196 -23.70 -0.36 7.40
CA SER A 196 -24.86 -0.54 6.53
C SER A 196 -24.50 -0.82 5.06
N GLN A 197 -23.46 -0.15 4.54
CA GLN A 197 -22.92 -0.41 3.21
C GLN A 197 -22.24 -1.78 3.13
N LEU A 198 -21.44 -2.13 4.14
CA LEU A 198 -20.66 -3.36 4.16
C LEU A 198 -21.52 -4.61 4.38
N ARG A 199 -22.67 -4.52 5.07
CA ARG A 199 -23.58 -5.65 5.26
C ARG A 199 -24.15 -6.23 3.97
N LYS A 200 -24.14 -5.48 2.87
CA LYS A 200 -24.49 -5.98 1.53
C LYS A 200 -23.51 -7.06 1.02
N PHE A 201 -22.27 -7.04 1.51
CA PHE A 201 -21.18 -7.92 1.07
C PHE A 201 -20.60 -8.79 2.19
N PHE A 202 -20.87 -8.44 3.45
CA PHE A 202 -20.55 -9.21 4.65
C PHE A 202 -21.81 -9.32 5.54
N PRO A 203 -22.77 -10.19 5.19
CA PRO A 203 -24.04 -10.27 5.89
C PRO A 203 -23.88 -10.74 7.34
N GLU A 204 -24.90 -10.51 8.18
CA GLU A 204 -24.83 -10.77 9.63
C GLU A 204 -24.51 -12.22 10.00
N ASP A 205 -24.93 -13.19 9.17
CA ASP A 205 -24.62 -14.61 9.36
C ASP A 205 -23.12 -14.93 9.19
N LYS A 206 -22.34 -14.03 8.59
CA LYS A 206 -20.87 -14.15 8.46
C LYS A 206 -20.11 -13.62 9.66
N GLY A 207 -20.78 -12.99 10.62
CA GLY A 207 -20.21 -12.54 11.88
C GLY A 207 -20.29 -11.02 12.09
N PRO A 208 -19.70 -10.52 13.18
CA PRO A 208 -19.74 -9.09 13.52
C PRO A 208 -18.91 -8.26 12.52
N ILE A 209 -19.32 -7.00 12.31
CA ILE A 209 -18.61 -6.08 11.39
C ILE A 209 -17.14 -5.86 11.77
N THR A 210 -16.81 -6.08 13.05
CA THR A 210 -15.44 -6.02 13.58
C THR A 210 -14.51 -7.11 13.07
N ASN A 211 -15.02 -8.13 12.38
CA ASN A 211 -14.19 -9.12 11.69
C ASN A 211 -13.55 -8.56 10.41
N ILE A 212 -14.04 -7.44 9.89
CA ILE A 212 -13.40 -6.73 8.80
C ILE A 212 -12.31 -5.85 9.42
N ASP A 213 -11.05 -6.19 9.14
CA ASP A 213 -9.91 -5.40 9.58
C ASP A 213 -9.87 -4.03 8.85
N PRO A 214 -9.38 -2.95 9.51
CA PRO A 214 -9.26 -1.62 8.90
C PRO A 214 -8.04 -1.54 7.97
N ILE A 215 -8.01 -2.38 6.93
CA ILE A 215 -6.86 -2.58 6.04
C ILE A 215 -7.25 -2.42 4.56
N GLY A 216 -6.25 -2.30 3.71
CA GLY A 216 -6.38 -2.56 2.27
C GLY A 216 -5.51 -3.73 1.85
N ASN A 217 -5.35 -3.92 0.55
CA ASN A 217 -4.53 -4.99 -0.01
C ASN A 217 -3.03 -4.77 0.19
N SER A 218 -2.55 -3.54 0.43
CA SER A 218 -1.12 -3.21 0.44
C SER A 218 -0.77 -2.10 1.44
N PRO A 219 0.34 -2.21 2.20
CA PRO A 219 1.19 -3.38 2.29
C PRO A 219 0.55 -4.47 3.17
N VAL A 220 0.54 -5.70 2.67
CA VAL A 220 0.10 -6.89 3.40
C VAL A 220 1.02 -8.07 3.10
N ILE A 221 1.53 -8.75 4.14
CA ILE A 221 2.16 -10.08 4.02
C ILE A 221 1.11 -11.12 4.39
N VAL A 222 0.76 -12.00 3.46
CA VAL A 222 -0.27 -13.02 3.65
C VAL A 222 0.21 -14.36 3.09
N GLY A 223 -0.26 -15.47 3.67
CA GLY A 223 0.03 -16.80 3.12
C GLY A 223 -0.51 -16.93 1.69
N LYS A 224 0.29 -17.51 0.78
CA LYS A 224 -0.04 -17.72 -0.64
C LYS A 224 -1.36 -18.45 -0.82
N GLU A 225 -1.61 -19.50 -0.03
CA GLU A 225 -2.85 -20.28 -0.10
C GLU A 225 -4.06 -19.51 0.42
N SER A 226 -3.87 -18.63 1.41
CA SER A 226 -4.92 -17.68 1.83
C SER A 226 -5.19 -16.66 0.73
N LEU A 227 -4.15 -16.11 0.10
CA LEU A 227 -4.30 -15.15 -0.99
C LEU A 227 -5.03 -15.76 -2.21
N LYS A 228 -4.74 -17.02 -2.56
CA LYS A 228 -5.47 -17.77 -3.60
C LYS A 228 -6.96 -17.91 -3.31
N LYS A 229 -7.35 -18.07 -2.04
CA LYS A 229 -8.78 -18.14 -1.63
C LYS A 229 -9.46 -16.78 -1.71
N ILE A 230 -8.80 -15.72 -1.25
CA ILE A 230 -9.42 -14.39 -1.19
C ILE A 230 -9.45 -13.69 -2.55
N ALA A 231 -8.48 -13.90 -3.44
CA ALA A 231 -8.34 -13.11 -4.68
C ALA A 231 -9.58 -13.15 -5.60
N PRO A 232 -10.23 -14.31 -5.86
CA PRO A 232 -11.47 -14.34 -6.64
C PRO A 232 -12.63 -13.60 -5.96
N THR A 233 -12.76 -13.72 -4.64
CA THR A 233 -13.80 -13.01 -3.87
C THR A 233 -13.53 -11.51 -3.83
N TRP A 234 -12.28 -11.09 -3.65
CA TRP A 234 -11.85 -9.70 -3.69
C TRP A 234 -12.19 -9.04 -5.02
N MET A 235 -11.92 -9.71 -6.15
CA MET A 235 -12.35 -9.28 -7.48
C MET A 235 -13.88 -9.11 -7.56
N ASN A 236 -14.63 -10.14 -7.18
CA ASN A 236 -16.08 -10.14 -7.31
C ASN A 236 -16.74 -9.08 -6.42
N VAL A 237 -16.28 -8.93 -5.17
CA VAL A 237 -16.79 -7.92 -4.24
C VAL A 237 -16.43 -6.51 -4.74
N SER A 238 -15.23 -6.31 -5.30
CA SER A 238 -14.83 -5.02 -5.87
C SER A 238 -15.74 -4.63 -7.04
N LEU A 239 -16.04 -5.58 -7.95
CA LEU A 239 -16.96 -5.35 -9.06
C LEU A 239 -18.40 -5.09 -8.57
N ALA A 240 -18.84 -5.80 -7.52
CA ALA A 240 -20.18 -5.64 -6.98
C ALA A 240 -20.35 -4.28 -6.26
N MET A 241 -19.37 -3.89 -5.43
CA MET A 241 -19.32 -2.56 -4.81
C MET A 241 -19.28 -1.46 -5.89
N LYS A 242 -18.49 -1.63 -6.95
CA LYS A 242 -18.44 -0.63 -8.03
C LYS A 242 -19.77 -0.51 -8.79
N LYS A 243 -20.58 -1.57 -8.82
CA LYS A 243 -21.91 -1.57 -9.46
C LYS A 243 -22.99 -0.93 -8.58
N ASP A 244 -22.89 -1.07 -7.26
CA ASP A 244 -23.83 -0.51 -6.29
C ASP A 244 -23.56 1.00 -6.07
N PRO A 245 -24.50 1.91 -6.42
CA PRO A 245 -24.25 3.36 -6.36
C PRO A 245 -23.95 3.90 -4.96
N ASP A 246 -24.50 3.28 -3.92
CA ASP A 246 -24.33 3.69 -2.53
C ASP A 246 -22.90 3.39 -2.06
N THR A 247 -22.40 2.18 -2.33
CA THR A 247 -21.01 1.81 -1.98
C THR A 247 -19.96 2.43 -2.88
N ASP A 248 -20.23 2.61 -4.18
CA ASP A 248 -19.34 3.37 -5.08
C ASP A 248 -19.17 4.81 -4.59
N LYS A 249 -20.28 5.46 -4.20
CA LYS A 249 -20.25 6.81 -3.63
C LYS A 249 -19.56 6.86 -2.26
N ALA A 250 -19.82 5.88 -1.39
CA ALA A 250 -19.30 5.87 -0.02
C ALA A 250 -17.79 5.62 0.03
N PHE A 251 -17.29 4.67 -0.77
CA PHE A 251 -15.90 4.24 -0.72
C PHE A 251 -15.01 4.91 -1.77
N GLY A 252 -15.57 5.28 -2.93
CA GLY A 252 -14.84 6.00 -3.98
C GLY A 252 -13.50 5.37 -4.31
N TRP A 253 -12.41 6.12 -4.07
CA TRP A 253 -11.05 5.70 -4.46
C TRP A 253 -10.48 4.55 -3.61
N VAL A 254 -11.05 4.24 -2.45
CA VAL A 254 -10.63 3.12 -1.56
C VAL A 254 -11.55 1.90 -1.66
N LEU A 255 -12.47 1.87 -2.62
CA LEU A 255 -13.45 0.80 -2.77
C LEU A 255 -12.81 -0.59 -2.86
N GLU A 256 -11.74 -0.70 -3.63
CA GLU A 256 -11.00 -1.96 -3.77
C GLU A 256 -10.40 -2.42 -2.44
N MET A 257 -9.89 -1.49 -1.61
CA MET A 257 -9.34 -1.79 -0.29
C MET A 257 -10.41 -2.36 0.66
N TYR A 258 -11.61 -1.77 0.67
CA TYR A 258 -12.74 -2.33 1.42
C TYR A 258 -13.13 -3.72 0.93
N ALA A 259 -13.13 -3.94 -0.38
CA ALA A 259 -13.41 -5.25 -0.95
C ALA A 259 -12.35 -6.30 -0.57
N TYR A 260 -11.07 -5.92 -0.49
CA TYR A 260 -10.00 -6.79 0.02
C TYR A 260 -10.24 -7.18 1.49
N ALA A 261 -10.57 -6.20 2.34
CA ALA A 261 -10.85 -6.44 3.75
C ALA A 261 -12.09 -7.33 3.95
N VAL A 262 -13.16 -7.09 3.20
CA VAL A 262 -14.37 -7.93 3.19
C VAL A 262 -14.04 -9.36 2.73
N ALA A 263 -13.29 -9.52 1.63
CA ALA A 263 -12.90 -10.84 1.14
C ALA A 263 -12.04 -11.60 2.16
N SER A 264 -11.13 -10.91 2.85
CA SER A 264 -10.32 -11.50 3.92
C SER A 264 -11.21 -12.01 5.07
N ALA A 265 -12.17 -11.19 5.51
CA ALA A 265 -13.11 -11.56 6.56
C ALA A 265 -14.03 -12.73 6.17
N LEU A 266 -14.55 -12.75 4.93
CA LEU A 266 -15.40 -13.82 4.41
C LEU A 266 -14.70 -15.19 4.41
N HIS A 267 -13.38 -15.21 4.25
CA HIS A 267 -12.56 -16.43 4.22
C HIS A 267 -11.83 -16.71 5.54
N GLY A 268 -12.12 -15.96 6.60
CA GLY A 268 -11.47 -16.13 7.91
C GLY A 268 -9.97 -15.85 7.90
N VAL A 269 -9.49 -15.01 6.99
CA VAL A 269 -8.08 -14.59 6.90
C VAL A 269 -7.88 -13.35 7.77
N GLY A 270 -7.49 -13.57 9.03
CA GLY A 270 -7.21 -12.49 9.98
C GLY A 270 -5.80 -11.91 9.85
N ASN A 271 -5.60 -10.70 10.36
CA ASN A 271 -4.33 -9.97 10.26
C ASN A 271 -3.84 -9.46 11.61
N ILE A 272 -2.52 -9.38 11.75
CA ILE A 272 -1.84 -8.59 12.77
C ILE A 272 -1.61 -7.20 12.19
N LEU A 273 -2.09 -6.18 12.91
CA LEU A 273 -2.01 -4.80 12.47
C LEU A 273 -0.66 -4.18 12.89
N TYR A 274 0.17 -3.87 11.90
CA TYR A 274 1.50 -3.29 12.10
C TYR A 274 1.51 -1.82 11.67
N LYS A 275 1.39 -0.91 12.65
CA LYS A 275 1.50 0.55 12.41
C LYS A 275 2.89 0.96 11.91
N ASP A 276 3.93 0.22 12.32
CA ASP A 276 5.31 0.47 11.88
C ASP A 276 5.66 -0.20 10.55
N PHE A 277 4.68 -0.76 9.83
CA PHE A 277 4.97 -1.42 8.55
C PHE A 277 5.43 -0.42 7.49
N MET A 278 4.76 0.73 7.41
CA MET A 278 5.13 1.81 6.49
C MET A 278 4.93 3.19 7.12
N ILE A 279 5.52 4.20 6.48
CA ILE A 279 5.27 5.62 6.76
C ILE A 279 4.73 6.32 5.51
N GLN A 280 4.05 7.45 5.73
CA GLN A 280 3.42 8.27 4.69
C GLN A 280 3.85 9.74 4.83
N PRO A 281 5.03 10.12 4.28
CA PRO A 281 5.46 11.50 4.24
C PRO A 281 4.47 12.35 3.42
N PRO A 282 4.27 13.64 3.76
CA PRO A 282 4.98 14.40 4.77
C PRO A 282 4.46 14.25 6.21
N TRP A 283 3.43 13.41 6.44
CA TRP A 283 2.74 13.30 7.72
C TRP A 283 3.55 12.57 8.79
N ASP A 284 4.18 11.46 8.40
CA ASP A 284 5.14 10.76 9.24
C ASP A 284 6.52 11.38 9.05
N THR A 285 7.10 11.92 10.12
CA THR A 285 8.31 12.77 10.05
C THR A 285 9.63 12.01 10.09
N GLU A 286 9.61 10.75 10.52
CA GLU A 286 10.80 9.91 10.73
C GLU A 286 10.62 8.46 10.25
N VAL A 287 11.68 7.92 9.64
CA VAL A 287 11.76 6.53 9.17
C VAL A 287 11.96 5.56 10.33
N GLY A 288 12.79 5.92 11.32
CA GLY A 288 12.98 5.15 12.55
C GLY A 288 13.14 3.64 12.31
N LYS A 289 12.25 2.83 12.90
CA LYS A 289 12.20 1.35 12.75
C LYS A 289 11.33 0.84 11.60
N LYS A 290 10.61 1.72 10.89
CA LYS A 290 9.65 1.35 9.84
C LYS A 290 10.35 0.84 8.57
N PHE A 291 9.63 0.09 7.74
CA PHE A 291 10.21 -0.68 6.62
C PHE A 291 10.00 -0.07 5.22
N ILE A 292 8.87 0.62 5.03
CA ILE A 292 8.46 1.13 3.72
C ILE A 292 8.15 2.63 3.84
N ILE A 293 8.60 3.41 2.86
CA ILE A 293 8.05 4.74 2.58
C ILE A 293 6.99 4.60 1.51
N HIS A 294 5.75 4.98 1.80
CA HIS A 294 4.67 5.09 0.83
C HIS A 294 4.44 6.57 0.48
N TYR A 295 4.96 6.99 -0.67
CA TYR A 295 5.02 8.41 -1.07
C TYR A 295 3.77 8.86 -1.85
N THR A 296 2.60 8.69 -1.23
CA THR A 296 1.31 9.00 -1.88
C THR A 296 0.99 10.50 -1.92
N TYR A 297 1.42 11.26 -0.91
CA TYR A 297 1.13 12.68 -0.76
C TYR A 297 2.23 13.57 -1.36
N GLY A 298 1.82 14.72 -1.91
CA GLY A 298 2.75 15.77 -2.30
C GLY A 298 3.47 16.35 -1.08
N CYS A 299 4.78 16.53 -1.21
CA CYS A 299 5.65 17.15 -0.22
C CYS A 299 5.99 18.57 -0.70
N ASP A 300 5.20 19.55 -0.27
CA ASP A 300 5.34 20.96 -0.64
C ASP A 300 5.82 21.79 0.55
N TYR A 301 6.94 22.49 0.39
CA TYR A 301 7.57 23.27 1.45
C TYR A 301 8.01 24.64 0.96
N ASP A 302 7.99 25.63 1.85
CA ASP A 302 8.72 26.88 1.66
C ASP A 302 10.23 26.66 1.89
N MET A 303 11.06 27.63 1.51
CA MET A 303 12.52 27.54 1.70
C MET A 303 12.97 27.59 3.16
N LYS A 304 12.04 27.79 4.11
CA LYS A 304 12.28 27.71 5.57
C LYS A 304 11.90 26.34 6.14
N GLY A 305 11.50 25.38 5.29
CA GLY A 305 11.14 24.03 5.69
C GLY A 305 9.73 23.90 6.26
N LYS A 306 8.86 24.89 6.06
CA LYS A 306 7.45 24.83 6.49
C LYS A 306 6.57 24.24 5.39
N LEU A 307 5.77 23.24 5.76
CA LEU A 307 4.82 22.59 4.85
C LEU A 307 3.78 23.60 4.34
N THR A 308 3.59 23.67 3.02
CA THR A 308 2.63 24.58 2.36
C THR A 308 1.38 23.81 1.91
N TYR A 309 0.49 23.53 2.86
CA TYR A 309 -0.72 22.75 2.60
C TYR A 309 -1.59 23.33 1.47
N GLY A 310 -1.99 22.49 0.52
CA GLY A 310 -2.89 22.83 -0.58
C GLY A 310 -2.32 23.82 -1.60
N LYS A 311 -1.02 24.09 -1.57
CA LYS A 311 -0.33 24.99 -2.51
C LYS A 311 0.97 24.37 -2.97
N ILE A 312 1.37 24.67 -4.21
CA ILE A 312 2.69 24.31 -4.72
C ILE A 312 3.72 25.08 -3.90
N GLY A 313 4.60 24.34 -3.22
CA GLY A 313 5.69 24.90 -2.42
C GLY A 313 6.83 25.45 -3.29
N GLU A 314 7.71 26.24 -2.69
CA GLU A 314 8.95 26.69 -3.34
C GLU A 314 9.88 25.50 -3.61
N TRP A 315 9.92 24.55 -2.68
CA TRP A 315 10.46 23.22 -2.89
C TRP A 315 9.32 22.19 -2.92
N ARG A 316 9.38 21.24 -3.87
CA ARG A 316 8.34 20.23 -4.05
C ARG A 316 8.90 18.88 -4.45
N PHE A 317 8.36 17.84 -3.84
CA PHE A 317 8.35 16.49 -4.40
C PHE A 317 6.90 15.96 -4.42
N ASP A 318 6.33 15.78 -5.61
CA ASP A 318 5.08 15.05 -5.80
C ASP A 318 5.22 14.15 -7.02
N LYS A 319 4.96 12.85 -6.86
CA LYS A 319 5.02 11.89 -7.96
C LYS A 319 4.11 12.27 -9.13
N ARG A 320 3.02 13.01 -8.89
CA ARG A 320 2.09 13.49 -9.93
C ARG A 320 2.69 14.58 -10.82
N SER A 321 3.79 15.21 -10.39
CA SER A 321 4.60 16.07 -11.27
C SER A 321 5.35 15.26 -12.35
N TYR A 322 5.37 13.93 -12.24
CA TYR A 322 6.06 12.99 -13.11
C TYR A 322 5.08 11.94 -13.68
N ASP A 323 3.89 12.41 -14.10
CA ASP A 323 2.83 11.55 -14.63
C ASP A 323 3.18 11.01 -16.04
N ASN A 324 3.65 11.91 -16.90
CA ASN A 324 3.97 11.59 -18.31
C ASN A 324 5.48 11.64 -18.61
N VAL A 325 6.29 11.96 -17.61
CA VAL A 325 7.75 12.03 -17.70
C VAL A 325 8.36 11.37 -16.48
N VAL A 326 9.54 10.78 -16.60
CA VAL A 326 10.26 10.25 -15.43
C VAL A 326 10.87 11.41 -14.62
N PRO A 327 11.07 11.27 -13.30
CA PRO A 327 11.79 12.28 -12.53
C PRO A 327 13.23 12.42 -13.04
N PRO A 328 13.77 13.65 -13.17
CA PRO A 328 15.14 13.84 -13.57
C PRO A 328 16.09 13.25 -12.51
N ARG A 329 17.31 12.93 -12.94
CA ARG A 329 18.39 12.59 -12.01
C ARG A 329 18.73 13.83 -11.17
N ASN A 330 19.20 13.57 -9.95
CA ASN A 330 19.68 14.63 -9.03
C ASN A 330 18.61 15.69 -8.72
N LEU A 331 17.45 15.24 -8.25
CA LEU A 331 16.42 16.11 -7.67
C LEU A 331 17.02 16.96 -6.55
N PRO A 332 16.63 18.24 -6.43
CA PRO A 332 17.09 19.09 -5.35
C PRO A 332 16.65 18.51 -4.00
N LEU A 333 17.58 18.43 -3.06
CA LEU A 333 17.25 18.05 -1.68
C LEU A 333 16.33 19.12 -1.06
N PRO A 334 15.43 18.72 -0.14
CA PRO A 334 14.58 19.68 0.55
C PRO A 334 15.39 20.65 1.43
N PRO A 335 14.86 21.87 1.68
CA PRO A 335 15.52 22.86 2.53
C PRO A 335 15.67 22.39 3.99
N PRO A 336 16.55 23.03 4.78
CA PRO A 336 16.64 22.77 6.21
C PRO A 336 15.27 22.94 6.91
N GLY A 337 14.98 22.07 7.88
CA GLY A 337 13.71 22.08 8.62
C GLY A 337 12.65 21.12 8.06
N VAL A 338 12.84 20.58 6.85
CA VAL A 338 11.99 19.53 6.30
C VAL A 338 12.22 18.19 7.03
N PRO A 339 11.16 17.39 7.30
CA PRO A 339 11.28 16.13 8.03
C PRO A 339 12.25 15.12 7.41
N GLU A 340 12.85 14.31 8.29
CA GLU A 340 13.82 13.26 7.90
C GLU A 340 13.24 12.28 6.89
N SER A 341 11.97 11.90 7.03
CA SER A 341 11.30 10.99 6.10
C SER A 341 11.25 11.50 4.65
N VAL A 342 11.02 12.81 4.46
CA VAL A 342 10.99 13.45 3.13
C VAL A 342 12.41 13.57 2.57
N VAL A 343 13.38 13.94 3.41
CA VAL A 343 14.80 13.97 3.03
C VAL A 343 15.26 12.58 2.56
N THR A 344 14.91 11.54 3.32
CA THR A 344 15.25 10.14 3.00
C THR A 344 14.59 9.69 1.71
N LEU A 345 13.30 9.97 1.51
CA LEU A 345 12.59 9.70 0.25
C LEU A 345 13.35 10.25 -0.96
N VAL A 346 13.71 11.54 -0.93
CA VAL A 346 14.35 12.20 -2.08
C VAL A 346 15.77 11.70 -2.31
N LYS A 347 16.54 11.45 -1.24
CA LYS A 347 17.86 10.81 -1.34
C LYS A 347 17.76 9.43 -2.00
N MET A 348 16.76 8.65 -1.63
CA MET A 348 16.57 7.30 -2.16
C MET A 348 16.11 7.29 -3.62
N VAL A 349 15.27 8.25 -4.02
CA VAL A 349 14.94 8.48 -5.43
C VAL A 349 16.20 8.88 -6.20
N ASN A 350 17.00 9.81 -5.68
CA ASN A 350 18.25 10.24 -6.33
C ASN A 350 19.25 9.10 -6.50
N GLU A 351 19.46 8.27 -5.48
CA GLU A 351 20.35 7.12 -5.60
C GLU A 351 19.84 6.11 -6.63
N ALA A 352 18.55 5.75 -6.59
CA ALA A 352 17.97 4.82 -7.56
C ALA A 352 18.10 5.35 -8.99
N THR A 353 17.66 6.60 -9.23
CA THR A 353 17.76 7.21 -10.56
C THR A 353 19.20 7.36 -11.04
N ALA A 354 20.17 7.56 -10.14
CA ALA A 354 21.60 7.60 -10.46
C ALA A 354 22.16 6.24 -10.92
N ASN A 355 21.67 5.14 -10.35
CA ASN A 355 22.25 3.81 -10.56
C ASN A 355 21.45 2.90 -11.52
N ILE A 356 20.19 3.25 -11.81
CA ILE A 356 19.39 2.51 -12.80
C ILE A 356 19.87 2.87 -14.22
N PRO A 357 20.24 1.89 -15.06
CA PRO A 357 20.66 2.15 -16.44
C PRO A 357 19.48 2.68 -17.29
N ASN A 358 19.77 3.41 -18.37
CA ASN A 358 18.75 3.93 -19.29
C ASN A 358 17.62 4.71 -18.58
N TRP A 359 17.95 5.43 -17.50
CA TRP A 359 16.99 6.27 -16.79
C TRP A 359 16.63 7.49 -17.65
N GLY A 360 15.37 7.58 -18.06
CA GLY A 360 14.87 8.66 -18.92
C GLY A 360 15.16 8.49 -20.41
N SER A 361 15.66 7.32 -20.82
CA SER A 361 15.95 6.98 -22.23
C SER A 361 14.82 6.25 -22.95
#